data_AF-A0AAV2A865-F1
#
_entry.id   AF-A0AAV2A865-F1
#
_cell.length_a   1.000
_cell.length_b   1.000
_cell.length_c   1.000
_cell.angle_alpha   90.00
_cell.angle_beta   90.00
_cell.angle_gamma   90.00
#
_symmetry.space_group_name_H-M   'P 1'
#
loop_
_entity.id
_entity.type
_entity.pdbx_description
1 polymer ?
#
loop_
_entity_poly.entity_id
_entity_poly.type
_entity_poly.pdbx_seq_one_letter_code
_entity_poly.pdbx_strand_id
1 'polypeptide(L)'
;MDYCSSKGGYRSEETFRPILPSAIKRYASCSSNFDGVFSMERSQSLLFLNRYLNLSKEQRSKLGHQSENFIKTCTFDGESCSVRNFSNFFSIEFGNCFTFNGKYETKGKSLQTPYIGPNSGLELTLNLEVQDYSPITPSVGARVVIHKAESQPNPEDYGININPGFETSVAIRQTSIYRLPHPYRDKCRIYEEQGLNSPRDQEDCIRKCMQRANVRQCGCVDPFLPSEDSSNLCDIQNQTLVCCLDEVMKSLSKDDPPCPCPLPCESTRYEMTISTALWPARSFYKVFMKTEDVPTPNPCENATRKKEKGDSSDQEESWSSSEGLPMPRRPMTSHRAKSTNCTDRCIDEEEQEYLTKKSRIAKLKVFYQTLEKSFYKQEPMFQESELFSQLGGQMGLWLGISLVALFECIENISHILHYCIKRSGLKKKRVQNYCLQPKRSVRV
;
A
#
# COMPACT_ATOMS: atom_id res chain seq x y z
N MET A 1 -28.02 23.12 13.65
CA MET A 1 -27.18 24.08 14.40
C MET A 1 -25.86 23.35 14.61
N ASP A 2 -24.75 23.66 13.95
CA ASP A 2 -24.31 24.94 13.38
C ASP A 2 -23.88 24.83 11.90
N TYR A 3 -24.10 25.92 11.16
CA TYR A 3 -23.62 26.14 9.80
C TYR A 3 -22.37 27.03 9.85
N CYS A 4 -21.33 26.68 9.09
CA CYS A 4 -20.27 27.61 8.71
C CYS A 4 -20.08 27.58 7.19
N SER A 5 -20.58 28.63 6.55
CA SER A 5 -20.30 28.99 5.17
C SER A 5 -18.94 29.68 5.10
N SER A 6 -18.02 29.16 4.30
CA SER A 6 -16.87 29.94 3.84
C SER A 6 -16.85 29.92 2.32
N LYS A 7 -17.28 31.04 1.71
CA LYS A 7 -16.83 31.42 0.38
C LYS A 7 -15.38 31.86 0.52
N GLY A 8 -14.46 30.96 0.19
CA GLY A 8 -13.04 31.27 0.04
C GLY A 8 -12.50 30.43 -1.10
N GLY A 9 -12.34 31.03 -2.27
CA GLY A 9 -11.62 30.40 -3.39
C GLY A 9 -10.16 30.21 -2.98
N TYR A 10 -9.81 29.00 -2.55
CA TYR A 10 -8.43 28.60 -2.34
C TYR A 10 -7.83 28.20 -3.69
N ARG A 11 -6.96 29.08 -4.21
CA ARG A 11 -6.00 28.75 -5.25
C ARG A 11 -4.86 28.00 -4.56
N SER A 12 -5.00 26.68 -4.43
CA SER A 12 -3.95 25.82 -3.89
C SER A 12 -2.94 25.49 -4.98
N GLU A 13 -1.87 26.28 -5.07
CA GLU A 13 -0.57 25.73 -5.48
C GLU A 13 -0.05 24.88 -4.32
N GLU A 14 -0.56 23.65 -4.22
CA GLU A 14 -0.01 22.63 -3.33
C GLU A 14 1.26 22.05 -3.98
N THR A 15 2.37 22.78 -3.88
CA THR A 15 3.70 22.16 -3.94
C THR A 15 4.04 21.61 -2.56
N PHE A 16 3.28 20.62 -2.11
CA PHE A 16 3.63 19.82 -0.94
C PHE A 16 3.58 18.35 -1.36
N ARG A 17 4.73 17.81 -1.76
CA ARG A 17 4.89 16.36 -1.95
C ARG A 17 5.73 15.86 -0.77
N PRO A 18 5.11 15.41 0.32
CA PRO A 18 5.86 14.73 1.36
C PRO A 18 6.46 13.48 0.74
N ILE A 19 7.79 13.44 0.71
CA ILE A 19 8.52 12.19 0.51
C ILE A 19 8.11 11.30 1.69
N LEU A 20 7.37 10.23 1.40
CA LEU A 20 6.98 9.26 2.41
C LEU A 20 8.26 8.69 3.01
N PRO A 21 8.50 8.87 4.33
CA PRO A 21 9.68 8.34 4.97
C PRO A 21 9.64 6.81 4.92
N SER A 22 10.79 6.17 4.66
CA SER A 22 10.91 4.72 4.74
C SER A 22 10.40 4.19 6.10
N ALA A 23 9.76 3.01 6.07
CA ALA A 23 9.29 2.30 7.26
C ALA A 23 10.42 2.02 8.27
N ILE A 24 11.69 2.11 7.85
CA ILE A 24 12.87 2.03 8.72
C ILE A 24 12.79 2.97 9.92
N LYS A 25 12.15 4.15 9.79
CA LYS A 25 12.01 5.13 10.88
C LYS A 25 11.26 4.60 12.11
N ARG A 26 10.45 3.54 11.95
CA ARG A 26 9.79 2.85 13.07
C ARG A 26 10.79 2.06 13.90
N TYR A 27 11.83 1.51 13.27
CA TYR A 27 12.79 0.60 13.89
C TYR A 27 14.10 1.30 14.29
N ALA A 28 14.63 2.19 13.46
CA ALA A 28 15.87 2.92 13.70
C ALA A 28 15.77 4.37 13.22
N SER A 29 16.38 5.30 13.94
CA SER A 29 16.46 6.71 13.53
C SER A 29 17.72 7.35 14.08
N CYS A 30 18.19 8.40 13.42
CA CYS A 30 19.40 9.11 13.80
C CYS A 30 19.26 9.93 15.10
N SER A 31 18.03 10.29 15.49
CA SER A 31 17.79 11.12 16.68
C SER A 31 17.87 10.29 17.97
N SER A 32 18.75 10.69 18.88
CA SER A 32 19.11 9.99 20.12
C SER A 32 18.21 10.30 21.33
N ASN A 33 17.15 11.10 21.20
CA ASN A 33 16.26 11.44 22.33
C ASN A 33 14.96 10.65 22.24
N PHE A 34 14.89 9.47 22.85
CA PHE A 34 13.62 8.77 23.08
C PHE A 34 13.62 8.00 24.41
N ASP A 35 12.60 8.25 25.22
CA ASP A 35 12.41 7.77 26.59
C ASP A 35 12.34 6.24 26.73
N GLY A 36 12.78 5.74 27.90
CA GLY A 36 13.23 4.36 28.14
C GLY A 36 12.24 3.20 27.98
N VAL A 37 10.93 3.44 27.83
CA VAL A 37 9.94 2.36 27.54
C VAL A 37 9.88 2.08 26.03
N PHE A 38 9.89 3.14 25.20
CA PHE A 38 9.93 3.02 23.76
C PHE A 38 11.28 2.48 23.25
N SER A 39 12.36 2.62 24.04
CA SER A 39 13.66 2.05 23.68
C SER A 39 13.71 0.52 23.77
N MET A 40 13.01 -0.09 24.74
CA MET A 40 13.07 -1.54 24.95
C MET A 40 12.27 -2.32 23.89
N GLU A 41 11.03 -1.91 23.61
CA GLU A 41 10.21 -2.47 22.52
C GLU A 41 10.92 -2.34 21.17
N ARG A 42 11.45 -1.13 20.87
CA ARG A 42 12.19 -0.86 19.64
C ARG A 42 13.46 -1.71 19.51
N SER A 43 14.19 -1.93 20.60
CA SER A 43 15.38 -2.78 20.60
C SER A 43 15.06 -4.24 20.28
N GLN A 44 13.97 -4.78 20.84
CA GLN A 44 13.54 -6.15 20.55
C GLN A 44 13.03 -6.28 19.11
N SER A 45 12.27 -5.31 18.64
CA SER A 45 11.80 -5.26 17.25
C SER A 45 12.95 -5.14 16.24
N LEU A 46 13.99 -4.37 16.56
CA LEU A 46 15.21 -4.26 15.73
C LEU A 46 15.99 -5.59 15.69
N LEU A 47 16.14 -6.28 16.83
CA LEU A 47 16.78 -7.59 16.90
C LEU A 47 16.01 -8.65 16.09
N PHE A 48 14.68 -8.63 16.21
CA PHE A 48 13.80 -9.48 15.41
C PHE A 48 13.98 -9.19 13.92
N LEU A 49 13.89 -7.92 13.52
CA LEU A 49 14.01 -7.50 12.13
C LEU A 49 15.35 -7.91 11.52
N ASN A 50 16.47 -7.72 12.22
CA ASN A 50 17.77 -8.13 11.69
C ASN A 50 17.86 -9.65 11.47
N ARG A 51 17.40 -10.46 12.44
CA ARG A 51 17.34 -11.92 12.25
C ARG A 51 16.41 -12.31 11.11
N TYR A 52 15.27 -11.64 11.01
CA TYR A 52 14.29 -11.84 9.96
C TYR A 52 14.85 -11.51 8.57
N LEU A 53 15.59 -10.40 8.45
CA LEU A 53 16.26 -9.97 7.22
C LEU A 53 17.40 -10.90 6.78
N ASN A 54 17.94 -11.74 7.67
CA ASN A 54 18.93 -12.76 7.32
C ASN A 54 18.31 -14.06 6.79
N LEU A 55 17.00 -14.26 6.93
CA LEU A 55 16.30 -15.42 6.38
C LEU A 55 16.06 -15.25 4.88
N SER A 56 16.04 -16.35 4.13
CA SER A 56 15.67 -16.33 2.70
C SER A 56 14.19 -15.99 2.52
N LYS A 57 13.82 -15.49 1.33
CA LYS A 57 12.43 -15.16 0.98
C LYS A 57 11.48 -16.36 1.19
N GLU A 58 11.94 -17.57 0.89
CA GLU A 58 11.19 -18.81 1.06
C GLU A 58 10.98 -19.16 2.54
N GLN A 59 12.01 -18.99 3.37
CA GLN A 59 11.91 -19.21 4.82
C GLN A 59 10.92 -18.22 5.45
N ARG A 60 10.99 -16.95 5.07
CA ARG A 60 10.05 -15.92 5.55
C ARG A 60 8.61 -16.23 5.14
N SER A 61 8.41 -16.69 3.90
CA SER A 61 7.10 -17.09 3.40
C SER A 61 6.51 -18.27 4.19
N LYS A 62 7.34 -19.24 4.60
CA LYS A 62 6.89 -20.38 5.44
C LYS A 62 6.55 -19.98 6.87
N LEU A 63 7.22 -18.97 7.42
CA LEU A 63 6.97 -18.47 8.77
C LEU A 63 5.75 -17.55 8.87
N GLY A 64 5.35 -16.92 7.77
CA GLY A 64 4.17 -16.07 7.72
C GLY A 64 2.86 -16.85 7.69
N HIS A 65 1.74 -16.15 7.92
CA HIS A 65 0.40 -16.71 7.78
C HIS A 65 0.19 -17.29 6.38
N GLN A 66 -0.43 -18.45 6.31
CA GLN A 66 -0.78 -19.11 5.06
C GLN A 66 -2.20 -18.75 4.65
N SER A 67 -2.44 -18.61 3.35
CA SER A 67 -3.73 -18.16 2.82
C SER A 67 -4.91 -19.03 3.25
N GLU A 68 -4.71 -20.35 3.27
CA GLU A 68 -5.70 -21.37 3.59
C GLU A 68 -6.16 -21.30 5.05
N ASN A 69 -5.28 -20.84 5.94
CA ASN A 69 -5.61 -20.68 7.36
C ASN A 69 -6.18 -19.30 7.66
N PHE A 70 -5.64 -18.27 7.00
CA PHE A 70 -6.00 -16.87 7.20
C PHE A 70 -7.35 -16.52 6.59
N ILE A 71 -7.66 -17.01 5.39
CA ILE A 71 -8.92 -16.76 4.67
C ILE A 71 -9.83 -17.97 4.81
N LYS A 72 -10.83 -17.90 5.70
CA LYS A 72 -11.75 -19.01 5.95
C LYS A 72 -12.84 -19.13 4.90
N THR A 73 -13.50 -18.02 4.60
CA THR A 73 -14.56 -17.97 3.59
C THR A 73 -14.36 -16.76 2.69
N CYS A 74 -14.62 -16.94 1.39
CA CYS A 74 -14.54 -15.90 0.39
C CYS A 74 -15.77 -15.97 -0.51
N THR A 75 -16.46 -14.84 -0.65
CA THR A 75 -17.53 -14.68 -1.64
C THR A 75 -17.33 -13.38 -2.41
N PHE A 76 -17.59 -13.42 -3.71
CA PHE A 76 -17.62 -12.24 -4.58
C PHE A 76 -18.87 -12.30 -5.45
N ASP A 77 -19.71 -11.27 -5.38
CA ASP A 77 -21.00 -11.23 -6.09
C ASP A 77 -21.91 -12.44 -5.79
N GLY A 78 -21.84 -12.96 -4.56
CA GLY A 78 -22.57 -14.14 -4.12
C GLY A 78 -21.96 -15.49 -4.53
N GLU A 79 -20.95 -15.51 -5.40
CA GLU A 79 -20.24 -16.72 -5.78
C GLU A 79 -19.06 -17.00 -4.82
N SER A 80 -18.88 -18.27 -4.45
CA SER A 80 -17.74 -18.68 -3.61
C SER A 80 -16.43 -18.54 -4.38
N CYS A 81 -15.49 -17.73 -3.86
CA CYS A 81 -14.14 -17.63 -4.39
C CYS A 81 -13.18 -18.59 -3.70
N SER A 82 -12.16 -19.03 -4.43
CA SER A 82 -11.11 -19.92 -3.91
C SER A 82 -9.86 -19.14 -3.55
N VAL A 83 -9.02 -19.72 -2.69
CA VAL A 83 -7.68 -19.19 -2.36
C VAL A 83 -6.82 -18.98 -3.60
N ARG A 84 -7.04 -19.77 -4.67
CA ARG A 84 -6.35 -19.62 -5.97
C ARG A 84 -6.63 -18.30 -6.70
N ASN A 85 -7.66 -17.56 -6.30
CA ASN A 85 -7.97 -16.23 -6.84
C ASN A 85 -7.16 -15.11 -6.19
N PHE A 86 -6.35 -15.43 -5.19
CA PHE A 86 -5.46 -14.49 -4.53
C PHE A 86 -4.04 -14.65 -5.08
N SER A 87 -3.41 -13.52 -5.37
CA SER A 87 -1.97 -13.46 -5.60
C SER A 87 -1.23 -13.11 -4.32
N ASN A 88 -0.05 -13.69 -4.15
CA ASN A 88 0.74 -13.51 -2.94
C ASN A 88 1.80 -12.45 -3.19
N PHE A 89 1.91 -11.48 -2.30
CA PHE A 89 3.07 -10.60 -2.22
C PHE A 89 3.61 -10.60 -0.81
N PHE A 90 4.86 -10.17 -0.67
CA PHE A 90 5.57 -10.18 0.59
C PHE A 90 5.89 -8.74 1.02
N SER A 91 5.50 -8.37 2.23
CA SER A 91 5.90 -7.15 2.91
C SER A 91 6.89 -7.51 4.03
N ILE A 92 7.94 -6.71 4.19
CA ILE A 92 8.88 -6.91 5.29
C ILE A 92 8.23 -6.59 6.64
N GLU A 93 7.32 -5.61 6.67
CA GLU A 93 6.60 -5.21 7.88
C GLU A 93 5.47 -6.19 8.24
N PHE A 94 4.68 -6.61 7.25
CA PHE A 94 3.45 -7.40 7.50
C PHE A 94 3.57 -8.89 7.14
N GLY A 95 4.67 -9.32 6.53
CA GLY A 95 4.88 -10.71 6.11
C GLY A 95 4.10 -11.07 4.84
N ASN A 96 3.42 -12.22 4.86
CA ASN A 96 2.64 -12.71 3.73
C ASN A 96 1.37 -11.88 3.56
N CYS A 97 1.17 -11.33 2.36
CA CYS A 97 0.00 -10.56 2.02
C CYS A 97 -0.70 -11.15 0.79
N PHE A 98 -2.02 -11.09 0.79
CA PHE A 98 -2.88 -11.72 -0.21
C PHE A 98 -3.68 -10.66 -0.95
N THR A 99 -3.60 -10.65 -2.28
CA THR A 99 -4.28 -9.67 -3.14
C THR A 99 -5.36 -10.35 -3.95
N PHE A 100 -6.62 -9.99 -3.67
CA PHE A 100 -7.74 -10.40 -4.51
C PHE A 100 -7.78 -9.57 -5.78
N ASN A 101 -8.05 -10.20 -6.94
CA ASN A 101 -8.20 -9.51 -8.23
C ASN A 101 -6.97 -8.68 -8.66
N GLY A 102 -5.76 -9.05 -8.20
CA GLY A 102 -4.50 -8.40 -8.56
C GLY A 102 -3.93 -8.89 -9.90
N LYS A 103 -3.41 -7.98 -10.72
CA LYS A 103 -2.88 -8.24 -12.07
C LYS A 103 -1.42 -7.84 -12.26
N TYR A 104 -0.70 -7.66 -11.16
CA TYR A 104 0.70 -7.25 -11.22
C TYR A 104 1.58 -8.24 -12.02
N GLU A 105 1.30 -9.54 -11.95
CA GLU A 105 2.11 -10.59 -12.61
C GLU A 105 1.43 -11.26 -13.81
N THR A 106 0.09 -11.37 -13.82
CA THR A 106 -0.66 -12.05 -14.89
C THR A 106 -1.63 -11.09 -15.57
N LYS A 107 -1.52 -10.95 -16.90
CA LYS A 107 -2.46 -10.18 -17.73
C LYS A 107 -3.78 -10.95 -17.92
N GLY A 108 -4.51 -11.17 -16.82
CA GLY A 108 -5.86 -11.75 -16.84
C GLY A 108 -6.95 -10.70 -17.07
N LYS A 109 -8.23 -11.13 -17.12
CA LYS A 109 -9.39 -10.22 -17.01
C LYS A 109 -9.66 -9.95 -15.52
N SER A 110 -10.03 -8.70 -15.18
CA SER A 110 -10.37 -8.37 -13.79
C SER A 110 -11.78 -8.85 -13.55
N LEU A 111 -12.04 -9.36 -12.35
CA LEU A 111 -13.41 -9.54 -11.89
C LEU A 111 -14.07 -8.16 -11.77
N GLN A 112 -15.30 -8.06 -12.28
CA GLN A 112 -16.13 -6.86 -12.25
C GLN A 112 -17.51 -7.27 -11.74
N THR A 113 -18.17 -6.36 -11.02
CA THR A 113 -19.57 -6.52 -10.61
C THR A 113 -20.38 -5.36 -11.16
N PRO A 114 -21.57 -5.63 -11.74
CA PRO A 114 -22.49 -4.59 -12.18
C PRO A 114 -23.43 -4.12 -11.04
N TYR A 115 -23.33 -4.71 -9.84
CA TYR A 115 -24.23 -4.46 -8.73
C TYR A 115 -23.57 -3.62 -7.63
N ILE A 116 -24.39 -2.99 -6.79
CA ILE A 116 -23.96 -2.15 -5.66
C ILE A 116 -24.39 -2.75 -4.33
N GLY A 117 -23.75 -2.28 -3.27
CA GLY A 117 -24.12 -2.65 -1.90
C GLY A 117 -23.37 -3.87 -1.36
N PRO A 118 -23.53 -4.14 -0.06
CA PRO A 118 -22.65 -5.02 0.69
C PRO A 118 -22.71 -6.50 0.29
N ASN A 119 -23.78 -6.93 -0.39
CA ASN A 119 -23.96 -8.34 -0.78
C ASN A 119 -23.41 -8.66 -2.17
N SER A 120 -23.07 -7.64 -2.97
CA SER A 120 -22.55 -7.78 -4.34
C SER A 120 -21.05 -7.51 -4.45
N GLY A 121 -20.42 -7.22 -3.31
CA GLY A 121 -18.99 -6.96 -3.22
C GLY A 121 -18.16 -8.21 -2.92
N LEU A 122 -16.94 -7.96 -2.44
CA LEU A 122 -16.08 -8.98 -1.85
C LEU A 122 -16.42 -9.11 -0.36
N GLU A 123 -16.75 -10.31 0.09
CA GLU A 123 -16.97 -10.66 1.49
C GLU A 123 -15.97 -11.73 1.92
N LEU A 124 -15.22 -11.43 2.99
CA LEU A 124 -14.19 -12.30 3.55
C LEU A 124 -14.47 -12.55 5.03
N THR A 125 -14.34 -13.81 5.44
CA THR A 125 -14.16 -14.16 6.86
C THR A 125 -12.70 -14.53 7.08
N LEU A 126 -12.04 -13.75 7.93
CA LEU A 126 -10.64 -13.88 8.25
C LEU A 126 -10.46 -14.56 9.61
N ASN A 127 -9.47 -15.43 9.70
CA ASN A 127 -8.94 -15.96 10.95
C ASN A 127 -7.58 -15.30 11.20
N LEU A 128 -7.53 -14.43 12.20
CA LEU A 128 -6.36 -13.62 12.52
C LEU A 128 -5.29 -14.39 13.29
N GLU A 129 -5.52 -15.65 13.66
CA GLU A 129 -4.51 -16.53 14.29
C GLU A 129 -3.78 -15.86 15.47
N VAL A 130 -4.56 -15.21 16.35
CA VAL A 130 -4.04 -14.38 17.45
C VAL A 130 -3.10 -15.13 18.39
N GLN A 131 -3.23 -16.46 18.47
CA GLN A 131 -2.34 -17.32 19.26
C GLN A 131 -0.89 -17.35 18.75
N ASP A 132 -0.67 -17.04 17.47
CA ASP A 132 0.64 -17.09 16.81
C ASP A 132 1.36 -15.73 16.82
N TYR A 133 0.77 -14.72 17.47
CA TYR A 133 1.32 -13.38 17.54
C TYR A 133 2.56 -13.34 18.43
N SER A 134 3.56 -12.60 17.97
CA SER A 134 4.76 -12.34 18.75
C SER A 134 4.46 -11.34 19.88
N PRO A 135 5.09 -11.47 21.06
CA PRO A 135 4.96 -10.49 22.15
C PRO A 135 5.38 -9.05 21.79
N ILE A 136 6.14 -8.87 20.71
CA ILE A 136 6.55 -7.55 20.19
C ILE A 136 5.52 -6.91 19.25
N THR A 137 4.41 -7.59 18.94
CA THR A 137 3.35 -7.06 18.07
C THR A 137 2.31 -6.32 18.93
N PRO A 138 2.22 -4.98 18.86
CA PRO A 138 1.42 -4.20 19.80
C PRO A 138 -0.08 -4.21 19.51
N SER A 139 -0.51 -4.66 18.33
CA SER A 139 -1.90 -4.58 17.88
C SER A 139 -2.32 -5.84 17.13
N VAL A 140 -3.57 -6.26 17.36
CA VAL A 140 -4.19 -7.42 16.71
C VAL A 140 -5.17 -6.97 15.66
N GLY A 141 -5.07 -7.53 14.45
CA GLY A 141 -5.95 -7.19 13.35
C GLY A 141 -5.37 -7.59 12.00
N ALA A 142 -6.10 -7.27 10.93
CA ALA A 142 -5.60 -7.37 9.56
C ALA A 142 -5.54 -5.97 8.94
N ARG A 143 -4.56 -5.73 8.06
CA ARG A 143 -4.48 -4.48 7.31
C ARG A 143 -4.95 -4.67 5.87
N VAL A 144 -5.84 -3.79 5.41
CA VAL A 144 -6.46 -3.88 4.08
C VAL A 144 -6.13 -2.62 3.29
N VAL A 145 -5.65 -2.81 2.05
CA VAL A 145 -5.35 -1.73 1.11
C VAL A 145 -6.20 -1.92 -0.14
N ILE A 146 -6.88 -0.86 -0.58
CA ILE A 146 -7.64 -0.85 -1.84
C ILE A 146 -6.83 -0.07 -2.88
N HIS A 147 -6.47 -0.72 -3.99
CA HIS A 147 -5.62 -0.16 -5.03
C HIS A 147 -6.06 -0.62 -6.43
N LYS A 148 -5.51 0.00 -7.48
CA LYS A 148 -5.76 -0.40 -8.89
C LYS A 148 -5.12 -1.77 -9.13
N ALA A 149 -5.78 -2.64 -9.90
CA ALA A 149 -5.35 -4.03 -10.12
C ALA A 149 -3.92 -4.18 -10.66
N GLU A 150 -3.46 -3.22 -11.48
CA GLU A 150 -2.13 -3.22 -12.10
C GLU A 150 -1.03 -2.59 -11.23
N SER A 151 -1.40 -1.87 -10.15
CA SER A 151 -0.46 -1.23 -9.22
C SER A 151 -0.03 -2.16 -8.09
N GLN A 152 1.18 -1.97 -7.56
CA GLN A 152 1.65 -2.73 -6.40
C GLN A 152 1.06 -2.14 -5.11
N PRO A 153 0.53 -2.97 -4.19
CA PRO A 153 0.06 -2.48 -2.90
C PRO A 153 1.21 -1.96 -2.02
N ASN A 154 0.95 -0.88 -1.30
CA ASN A 154 1.83 -0.35 -0.26
C ASN A 154 1.10 -0.29 1.10
N PRO A 155 1.07 -1.40 1.86
CA PRO A 155 0.44 -1.43 3.18
C PRO A 155 1.19 -0.65 4.25
N GLU A 156 2.46 -0.27 4.04
CA GLU A 156 3.24 0.44 5.05
C GLU A 156 2.75 1.89 5.20
N ASP A 157 2.38 2.53 4.09
CA ASP A 157 1.91 3.91 4.04
C ASP A 157 0.38 4.02 4.03
N TYR A 158 -0.30 3.10 3.33
CA TYR A 158 -1.75 3.14 3.15
C TYR A 158 -2.46 1.96 3.80
N GLY A 159 -3.79 2.07 3.86
CA GLY A 159 -4.67 0.99 4.30
C GLY A 159 -5.40 1.28 5.60
N ILE A 160 -6.32 0.38 5.92
CA ILE A 160 -7.19 0.43 7.09
C ILE A 160 -6.97 -0.83 7.92
N ASN A 161 -7.07 -0.70 9.24
CA ASN A 161 -6.97 -1.84 10.14
C ASN A 161 -8.37 -2.42 10.40
N ILE A 162 -8.47 -3.74 10.36
CA ILE A 162 -9.68 -4.51 10.61
C ILE A 162 -9.53 -5.19 11.97
N ASN A 163 -10.49 -4.91 12.85
CA ASN A 163 -10.47 -5.39 14.23
C ASN A 163 -11.04 -6.82 14.34
N PRO A 164 -10.49 -7.67 15.24
CA PRO A 164 -11.11 -8.93 15.61
C PRO A 164 -12.48 -8.73 16.26
N GLY A 165 -13.43 -9.61 16.00
CA GLY A 165 -14.76 -9.62 16.61
C GLY A 165 -15.74 -8.58 16.05
N PHE A 166 -15.42 -8.02 14.89
CA PHE A 166 -16.25 -7.06 14.18
C PHE A 166 -16.40 -7.45 12.70
N GLU A 167 -17.55 -7.05 12.14
CA GLU A 167 -17.78 -6.95 10.71
C GLU A 167 -17.50 -5.52 10.28
N THR A 168 -16.51 -5.36 9.40
CA THR A 168 -16.14 -4.07 8.83
C THR A 168 -16.62 -3.99 7.38
N SER A 169 -17.50 -3.03 7.12
CA SER A 169 -18.08 -2.74 5.81
C SER A 169 -17.44 -1.49 5.23
N VAL A 170 -16.77 -1.65 4.09
CA VAL A 170 -16.02 -0.62 3.37
C VAL A 170 -16.73 -0.36 2.05
N ALA A 171 -17.47 0.75 1.98
CA ALA A 171 -18.03 1.20 0.73
C ALA A 171 -16.98 2.03 -0.03
N ILE A 172 -16.82 1.75 -1.33
CA ILE A 172 -15.84 2.42 -2.19
C ILE A 172 -16.51 3.26 -3.27
N ARG A 173 -15.91 4.40 -3.58
CA ARG A 173 -16.25 5.26 -4.72
C ARG A 173 -15.02 5.45 -5.60
N GLN A 174 -15.15 5.10 -6.88
CA GLN A 174 -14.06 5.20 -7.84
C GLN A 174 -14.09 6.55 -8.57
N THR A 175 -12.93 7.20 -8.62
CA THR A 175 -12.68 8.43 -9.37
C THR A 175 -11.53 8.21 -10.34
N SER A 176 -11.75 8.37 -11.64
CA SER A 176 -10.70 8.32 -12.65
C SER A 176 -10.29 9.73 -13.09
N ILE A 177 -8.99 9.99 -13.17
CA ILE A 177 -8.45 11.29 -13.57
C ILE A 177 -7.59 11.09 -14.80
N TYR A 178 -7.92 11.81 -15.87
CA TYR A 178 -7.22 11.85 -17.15
C TYR A 178 -6.55 13.21 -17.31
N ARG A 179 -5.23 13.22 -17.37
CA ARG A 179 -4.39 14.42 -17.54
C ARG A 179 -3.78 14.46 -18.93
N LEU A 180 -3.44 15.67 -19.37
CA LEU A 180 -2.79 15.87 -20.65
C LEU A 180 -1.26 15.82 -20.52
N PRO A 181 -0.56 15.16 -21.49
CA PRO A 181 0.90 15.07 -21.49
C PRO A 181 1.54 16.41 -21.89
N HIS A 182 2.87 16.44 -22.02
CA HIS A 182 3.53 17.58 -22.65
C HIS A 182 2.91 17.86 -24.04
N PRO A 183 2.63 19.12 -24.44
CA PRO A 183 3.09 20.40 -23.87
C PRO A 183 2.17 21.07 -22.83
N TYR A 184 1.13 20.38 -22.35
CA TYR A 184 0.16 20.95 -21.41
C TYR A 184 0.71 21.10 -19.99
N ARG A 185 -0.01 21.85 -19.13
CA ARG A 185 0.40 22.25 -17.77
C ARG A 185 0.95 21.09 -16.94
N ASP A 186 0.22 19.97 -16.90
CA ASP A 186 0.48 18.85 -16.00
C ASP A 186 1.67 17.98 -16.44
N LYS A 187 2.08 18.06 -17.72
CA LYS A 187 3.21 17.31 -18.31
C LYS A 187 3.20 15.84 -17.88
N CYS A 188 2.02 15.20 -17.92
CA CYS A 188 1.86 13.87 -17.38
C CYS A 188 2.69 12.82 -18.16
N ARG A 189 2.97 11.69 -17.50
CA ARG A 189 3.70 10.55 -18.08
C ARG A 189 2.80 9.31 -18.15
N ILE A 190 2.96 8.52 -19.21
CA ILE A 190 2.37 7.19 -19.34
C ILE A 190 3.43 6.18 -18.86
N TYR A 191 3.12 5.41 -17.81
CA TYR A 191 4.09 4.50 -17.18
C TYR A 191 4.09 3.07 -17.77
N GLU A 192 2.98 2.64 -18.40
CA GLU A 192 2.75 1.25 -18.80
C GLU A 192 3.59 0.76 -20.03
N GLU A 193 4.33 1.64 -20.73
CA GLU A 193 4.89 1.34 -22.06
C GLU A 193 6.41 1.06 -22.14
N GLN A 194 7.17 1.07 -21.04
CA GLN A 194 8.65 1.23 -21.13
C GLN A 194 9.53 0.07 -20.65
N GLY A 195 9.08 -1.18 -20.77
CA GLY A 195 9.93 -2.38 -20.55
C GLY A 195 10.03 -2.84 -19.08
N LEU A 196 10.86 -3.88 -18.83
CA LEU A 196 10.86 -4.64 -17.56
C LEU A 196 11.38 -3.84 -16.34
N ASN A 197 12.30 -2.88 -16.56
CA ASN A 197 12.96 -2.11 -15.48
C ASN A 197 12.40 -0.69 -15.31
N SER A 198 11.37 -0.32 -16.08
CA SER A 198 10.71 0.98 -15.95
C SER A 198 9.74 0.98 -14.77
N PRO A 199 9.54 2.13 -14.11
CA PRO A 199 8.55 2.23 -13.05
C PRO A 199 7.15 2.03 -13.61
N ARG A 200 6.32 1.24 -12.92
CA ARG A 200 4.96 0.89 -13.41
C ARG A 200 3.90 1.92 -13.09
N ASP A 201 4.12 2.69 -12.03
CA ASP A 201 3.29 3.80 -11.63
C ASP A 201 4.16 4.91 -11.01
N GLN A 202 3.51 5.99 -10.60
CA GLN A 202 4.19 7.14 -10.01
C GLN A 202 4.85 6.79 -8.67
N GLU A 203 4.24 5.91 -7.89
CA GLU A 203 4.74 5.53 -6.57
C GLU A 203 6.00 4.67 -6.69
N ASP A 204 5.98 3.68 -7.59
CA ASP A 204 7.14 2.87 -7.95
C ASP A 204 8.30 3.74 -8.46
N CYS A 205 8.00 4.78 -9.26
CA CYS A 205 9.00 5.77 -9.69
C CYS A 205 9.67 6.47 -8.49
N ILE A 206 8.86 6.96 -7.56
CA ILE A 206 9.35 7.68 -6.39
C ILE A 206 10.18 6.75 -5.50
N ARG A 207 9.68 5.55 -5.20
CA ARG A 207 10.36 4.57 -4.34
C ARG A 207 11.67 4.08 -4.96
N LYS A 208 11.69 3.73 -6.26
CA LYS A 208 12.94 3.38 -6.98
C LYS A 208 13.92 4.55 -7.02
N CYS A 209 13.44 5.79 -7.10
CA CYS A 209 14.31 6.97 -7.03
C CYS A 209 14.95 7.15 -5.65
N MET A 210 14.16 7.04 -4.57
CA MET A 210 14.69 7.06 -3.19
C MET A 210 15.73 5.95 -3.00
N GLN A 211 15.43 4.74 -3.48
CA GLN A 211 16.33 3.61 -3.39
C GLN A 211 17.66 3.86 -4.13
N ARG A 212 17.62 4.46 -5.33
CA ARG A 212 18.83 4.87 -6.07
C ARG A 212 19.62 5.96 -5.33
N ALA A 213 18.96 6.88 -4.63
CA ALA A 213 19.64 7.89 -3.83
C ALA A 213 20.35 7.25 -2.62
N ASN A 214 19.69 6.32 -1.93
CA ASN A 214 20.28 5.55 -0.82
C ASN A 214 21.55 4.81 -1.26
N VAL A 215 21.52 4.13 -2.41
CA VAL A 215 22.70 3.43 -2.95
C VAL A 215 23.82 4.41 -3.33
N ARG A 216 23.49 5.58 -3.90
CA ARG A 216 24.50 6.59 -4.31
C ARG A 216 25.20 7.25 -3.12
N GLN A 217 24.47 7.56 -2.05
CA GLN A 217 25.00 8.31 -0.91
C GLN A 217 25.50 7.39 0.22
N CYS A 218 24.78 6.31 0.51
CA CYS A 218 25.08 5.40 1.63
C CYS A 218 25.69 4.06 1.19
N GLY A 219 25.68 3.74 -0.11
CA GLY A 219 26.30 2.53 -0.64
C GLY A 219 25.54 1.22 -0.36
N CYS A 220 24.31 1.29 0.15
CA CYS A 220 23.52 0.11 0.55
C CYS A 220 22.05 0.23 0.16
N VAL A 221 21.34 -0.91 0.17
CA VAL A 221 19.93 -1.02 -0.21
C VAL A 221 19.02 -0.97 1.02
N ASP A 222 18.02 -0.08 1.05
CA ASP A 222 17.04 -0.06 2.12
C ASP A 222 16.10 -1.26 1.95
N PRO A 223 16.00 -2.17 2.94
CA PRO A 223 15.17 -3.36 2.82
C PRO A 223 13.69 -3.04 2.54
N PHE A 224 13.15 -1.93 3.05
CA PHE A 224 11.73 -1.57 2.92
C PHE A 224 11.36 -0.94 1.57
N LEU A 225 12.35 -0.68 0.71
CA LEU A 225 12.14 -0.14 -0.62
C LEU A 225 12.35 -1.23 -1.69
N PRO A 226 11.61 -1.15 -2.81
CA PRO A 226 11.76 -2.11 -3.90
C PRO A 226 13.15 -1.97 -4.55
N SER A 227 13.86 -3.08 -4.69
CA SER A 227 15.15 -3.18 -5.36
C SER A 227 15.19 -4.39 -6.29
N GLU A 228 15.82 -4.25 -7.45
CA GLU A 228 16.05 -5.35 -8.41
C GLU A 228 17.22 -6.23 -7.97
N ASP A 229 18.19 -5.65 -7.26
CA ASP A 229 19.35 -6.35 -6.69
C ASP A 229 19.23 -6.40 -5.16
N SER A 230 19.34 -7.60 -4.59
CA SER A 230 19.38 -7.85 -3.14
C SER A 230 20.81 -7.94 -2.58
N SER A 231 21.81 -7.65 -3.40
CA SER A 231 23.20 -7.53 -2.99
C SER A 231 23.40 -6.23 -2.20
N ASN A 232 23.93 -6.35 -0.98
CA ASN A 232 24.28 -5.24 -0.07
C ASN A 232 23.08 -4.53 0.61
N LEU A 233 22.24 -5.28 1.33
CA LEU A 233 21.24 -4.71 2.26
C LEU A 233 21.92 -3.82 3.31
N CYS A 234 21.32 -2.68 3.63
CA CYS A 234 21.79 -1.80 4.70
C CYS A 234 21.69 -2.51 6.06
N ASP A 235 22.79 -2.51 6.81
CA ASP A 235 22.78 -2.95 8.21
C ASP A 235 22.10 -1.89 9.07
N ILE A 236 20.87 -2.20 9.48
CA ILE A 236 20.03 -1.35 10.32
C ILE A 236 20.50 -1.27 11.78
N GLN A 237 21.47 -2.10 12.21
CA GLN A 237 22.09 -1.98 13.53
C GLN A 237 23.20 -0.93 13.55
N ASN A 238 23.77 -0.62 12.38
CA ASN A 238 24.82 0.38 12.27
C ASN A 238 24.22 1.79 12.27
N GLN A 239 24.37 2.48 13.40
CA GLN A 239 23.85 3.85 13.58
C GLN A 239 24.35 4.82 12.50
N THR A 240 25.56 4.64 11.97
CA THR A 240 26.12 5.49 10.91
C THR A 240 25.33 5.35 9.61
N LEU A 241 24.97 4.13 9.24
CA LEU A 241 24.17 3.85 8.04
C LEU A 241 22.73 4.35 8.21
N VAL A 242 22.13 4.11 9.38
CA VAL A 242 20.79 4.64 9.70
C VAL A 242 20.76 6.16 9.61
N CYS A 243 21.79 6.84 10.16
CA CYS A 243 21.93 8.28 10.04
C CYS A 243 22.11 8.75 8.60
N CYS A 244 22.88 8.03 7.79
CA CYS A 244 23.02 8.32 6.37
C CYS A 244 21.68 8.22 5.63
N LEU A 245 20.91 7.14 5.84
CA LEU A 245 19.59 6.98 5.23
C LEU A 245 18.62 8.11 5.64
N ASP A 246 18.63 8.48 6.92
CA ASP A 246 17.84 9.62 7.41
C ASP A 246 18.28 10.95 6.77
N GLU A 247 19.58 11.14 6.52
CA GLU A 247 20.13 12.31 5.85
C GLU A 247 19.73 12.35 4.37
N VAL A 248 19.78 11.22 3.65
CA VAL A 248 19.28 11.11 2.26
C VAL A 248 17.81 11.50 2.18
N MET A 249 16.98 11.01 3.09
CA MET A 249 15.56 11.36 3.10
C MET A 249 15.35 12.85 3.41
N LYS A 250 16.18 13.44 4.27
CA LYS A 250 16.17 14.88 4.55
C LYS A 250 16.67 15.71 3.36
N SER A 251 17.69 15.27 2.62
CA SER A 251 18.20 15.99 1.45
C SER A 251 17.19 15.97 0.32
N LEU A 252 16.63 14.79 0.02
CA LEU A 252 15.54 14.66 -0.94
C LEU A 252 14.34 15.51 -0.54
N SER A 253 14.01 15.68 0.74
CA SER A 253 12.89 16.56 1.12
C SER A 253 13.14 18.05 0.86
N LYS A 254 14.40 18.45 0.65
CA LYS A 254 14.83 19.85 0.47
C LYS A 254 15.15 20.20 -0.99
N ASP A 255 15.58 19.23 -1.80
CA ASP A 255 15.88 19.42 -3.22
C ASP A 255 14.58 19.60 -4.03
N ASP A 256 14.56 20.50 -5.02
CA ASP A 256 13.40 20.72 -5.91
C ASP A 256 13.77 20.56 -7.39
N PRO A 257 13.11 19.67 -8.18
CA PRO A 257 12.17 18.64 -7.74
C PRO A 257 12.91 17.38 -7.25
N PRO A 258 12.56 16.85 -6.07
CA PRO A 258 13.19 15.64 -5.59
C PRO A 258 12.52 14.46 -6.29
N CYS A 259 13.34 13.69 -7.00
CA CYS A 259 12.91 12.61 -7.90
C CYS A 259 12.02 13.09 -9.06
N PRO A 260 12.50 13.07 -10.33
CA PRO A 260 11.70 13.46 -11.50
C PRO A 260 10.64 12.40 -11.84
N CYS A 261 9.56 12.38 -11.06
CA CYS A 261 8.40 11.50 -11.21
C CYS A 261 7.14 12.35 -11.48
N PRO A 262 6.86 12.65 -12.76
CA PRO A 262 5.65 13.36 -13.19
C PRO A 262 4.36 12.66 -12.73
N LEU A 263 3.26 13.38 -12.73
CA LEU A 263 1.95 12.76 -12.49
C LEU A 263 1.61 11.79 -13.63
N PRO A 264 0.94 10.67 -13.36
CA PRO A 264 0.49 9.77 -14.40
C PRO A 264 -0.65 10.41 -15.21
N CYS A 265 -0.68 10.11 -16.51
CA CYS A 265 -1.75 10.60 -17.40
C CYS A 265 -3.11 9.98 -17.07
N GLU A 266 -3.13 8.74 -16.62
CA GLU A 266 -4.33 8.11 -16.06
C GLU A 266 -4.04 7.71 -14.61
N SER A 267 -4.88 8.19 -13.69
CA SER A 267 -4.86 7.73 -12.30
C SER A 267 -6.26 7.40 -11.82
N THR A 268 -6.40 6.31 -11.08
CA THR A 268 -7.63 5.94 -10.40
C THR A 268 -7.47 6.13 -8.90
N ARG A 269 -8.42 6.80 -8.26
CA ARG A 269 -8.50 6.99 -6.81
C ARG A 269 -9.75 6.30 -6.27
N TYR A 270 -9.60 5.64 -5.13
CA TYR A 270 -10.70 5.01 -4.41
C TYR A 270 -10.93 5.77 -3.11
N GLU A 271 -12.08 6.43 -2.99
CA GLU A 271 -12.54 7.00 -1.74
C GLU A 271 -13.27 5.93 -0.95
N MET A 272 -13.01 5.84 0.36
CA MET A 272 -13.54 4.80 1.22
C MET A 272 -14.41 5.41 2.32
N THR A 273 -15.58 4.84 2.55
CA THR A 273 -16.42 5.09 3.74
C THR A 273 -16.54 3.80 4.54
N ILE A 274 -16.16 3.84 5.81
CA ILE A 274 -16.01 2.66 6.66
C ILE A 274 -17.11 2.66 7.72
N SER A 275 -17.72 1.49 7.92
CA SER A 275 -18.67 1.23 8.99
C SER A 275 -18.32 -0.10 9.66
N THR A 276 -18.58 -0.22 10.96
CA THR A 276 -18.25 -1.41 11.74
C THR A 276 -19.44 -1.84 12.59
N ALA A 277 -19.61 -3.15 12.76
CA ALA A 277 -20.64 -3.75 13.60
C ALA A 277 -20.07 -4.95 14.36
N LEU A 278 -20.59 -5.23 15.55
CA LEU A 278 -20.17 -6.38 16.35
C LEU A 278 -20.48 -7.69 15.63
N TRP A 279 -19.49 -8.57 15.45
CA TRP A 279 -19.71 -9.86 14.81
C TRP A 279 -18.76 -10.96 15.35
N PRO A 280 -19.26 -12.17 15.62
CA PRO A 280 -20.64 -12.61 15.52
C PRO A 280 -21.48 -12.17 16.74
N ALA A 281 -22.77 -11.95 16.51
CA ALA A 281 -23.74 -11.81 17.60
C ALA A 281 -23.82 -13.12 18.40
N ARG A 282 -24.04 -13.03 19.73
CA ARG A 282 -24.11 -14.22 20.60
C ARG A 282 -25.13 -15.25 20.13
N SER A 283 -26.34 -14.80 19.78
CA SER A 283 -27.42 -15.68 19.28
C SER A 283 -27.03 -16.37 17.96
N PHE A 284 -26.37 -15.64 17.07
CA PHE A 284 -25.90 -16.17 15.79
C PHE A 284 -24.82 -17.24 15.99
N TYR A 285 -23.85 -16.99 16.88
CA TYR A 285 -22.79 -17.95 17.20
C TYR A 285 -23.34 -19.29 17.68
N LYS A 286 -24.27 -19.25 18.65
CA LYS A 286 -24.85 -20.45 19.27
C LYS A 286 -25.54 -21.38 18.26
N VAL A 287 -26.18 -20.81 17.23
CA VAL A 287 -26.97 -21.57 16.25
C VAL A 287 -26.14 -22.00 15.05
N PHE A 288 -25.31 -21.10 14.50
CA PHE A 288 -24.72 -21.29 13.17
C PHE A 288 -23.22 -21.55 13.15
N MET A 289 -22.49 -21.25 14.24
CA MET A 289 -21.01 -21.35 14.25
C MET A 289 -20.45 -22.42 15.18
N LYS A 290 -21.29 -22.99 16.06
CA LYS A 290 -20.89 -24.04 17.01
C LYS A 290 -20.74 -25.42 16.36
N THR A 291 -21.30 -25.62 15.16
CA THR A 291 -21.36 -26.92 14.49
C THR A 291 -20.13 -27.29 13.66
N GLU A 292 -19.15 -26.39 13.51
CA GLU A 292 -18.00 -26.61 12.61
C GLU A 292 -16.70 -27.10 13.28
N ASP A 293 -16.59 -27.11 14.62
CA ASP A 293 -15.32 -27.48 15.28
C ASP A 293 -15.39 -28.84 15.99
N VAL A 294 -14.41 -29.69 15.68
CA VAL A 294 -14.07 -30.93 16.40
C VAL A 294 -13.66 -30.56 17.83
N PRO A 295 -14.13 -31.26 18.89
CA PRO A 295 -13.78 -30.91 20.26
C PRO A 295 -12.29 -31.17 20.51
N THR A 296 -11.57 -30.14 20.99
CA THR A 296 -10.28 -30.34 21.65
C THR A 296 -10.53 -30.84 23.08
N PRO A 297 -9.72 -31.78 23.61
CA PRO A 297 -9.95 -32.36 24.93
C PRO A 297 -9.73 -31.32 26.04
N ASN A 298 -10.70 -31.21 26.94
CA ASN A 298 -10.75 -30.25 28.03
C ASN A 298 -9.70 -30.58 29.12
N PRO A 299 -8.86 -29.63 29.58
CA PRO A 299 -7.93 -29.84 30.71
C PRO A 299 -8.64 -30.04 32.06
N CYS A 300 -9.91 -29.63 32.17
CA CYS A 300 -10.65 -29.61 33.44
C CYS A 300 -11.35 -30.93 33.79
N GLU A 301 -11.59 -31.83 32.83
CA GLU A 301 -12.24 -33.13 33.11
C GLU A 301 -11.34 -34.12 33.89
N ASN A 302 -10.03 -33.88 33.93
CA ASN A 302 -9.10 -34.73 34.68
C ASN A 302 -9.00 -34.39 36.17
N ALA A 303 -9.66 -33.32 36.64
CA ALA A 303 -9.68 -32.96 38.07
C ALA A 303 -10.84 -33.59 38.84
N THR A 304 -11.97 -33.87 38.18
CA THR A 304 -13.15 -34.49 38.82
C THR A 304 -13.02 -36.02 38.93
N ARG A 305 -12.18 -36.66 38.11
CA ARG A 305 -12.02 -38.12 38.10
C ARG A 305 -11.12 -38.72 39.19
N LYS A 306 -10.48 -37.90 40.03
CA LYS A 306 -9.64 -38.35 41.16
C LYS A 306 -10.32 -38.31 42.53
N LYS A 307 -11.62 -38.00 42.63
CA LYS A 307 -12.35 -37.95 43.91
C LYS A 307 -13.46 -39.00 44.12
N GLU A 308 -13.69 -39.91 43.18
CA GLU A 308 -14.75 -40.95 43.29
C GLU A 308 -14.24 -42.40 43.19
N LYS A 309 -12.98 -42.66 43.56
CA LYS A 309 -12.52 -44.03 43.82
C LYS A 309 -11.65 -44.09 45.06
N GLY A 310 -12.30 -44.42 46.16
CA GLY A 310 -11.71 -44.74 47.45
C GLY A 310 -12.81 -45.14 48.40
N ASP A 311 -13.40 -46.32 48.19
CA ASP A 311 -14.23 -46.95 49.20
C ASP A 311 -13.49 -48.16 49.79
N SER A 312 -13.51 -48.16 51.13
CA SER A 312 -13.32 -49.22 52.12
C SER A 312 -12.18 -50.24 51.97
N SER A 313 -11.25 -50.24 52.93
CA SER A 313 -11.21 -51.26 53.99
C SER A 313 -9.96 -51.05 54.85
N ASP A 314 -10.14 -50.72 56.12
CA ASP A 314 -9.08 -50.88 57.12
C ASP A 314 -9.60 -51.83 58.20
N GLN A 315 -8.95 -53.00 58.26
CA GLN A 315 -9.03 -53.96 59.36
C GLN A 315 -8.24 -53.42 60.56
N GLU A 316 -8.77 -53.69 61.76
CA GLU A 316 -7.99 -53.64 62.99
C GLU A 316 -6.90 -54.72 62.97
N GLU A 317 -5.66 -54.35 63.30
CA GLU A 317 -4.80 -55.20 64.13
C GLU A 317 -3.72 -54.38 64.87
N SER A 318 -3.52 -54.77 66.12
CA SER A 318 -2.76 -54.14 67.20
C SER A 318 -1.28 -54.51 67.15
N TRP A 319 -0.34 -53.58 67.35
CA TRP A 319 0.98 -53.89 67.98
C TRP A 319 1.50 -52.73 68.85
N SER A 320 2.37 -53.10 69.79
CA SER A 320 2.60 -52.55 71.12
C SER A 320 3.83 -51.63 71.30
N SER A 321 3.75 -50.84 72.37
CA SER A 321 4.73 -50.15 73.23
C SER A 321 6.24 -50.13 72.91
N SER A 322 6.85 -48.93 73.01
CA SER A 322 7.97 -48.59 73.94
C SER A 322 8.45 -47.12 73.77
N GLU A 323 9.25 -46.66 74.74
CA GLU A 323 9.34 -45.32 75.33
C GLU A 323 10.31 -44.30 74.68
N GLY A 324 10.19 -43.00 75.02
CA GLY A 324 11.30 -42.03 74.92
C GLY A 324 10.98 -40.51 74.74
N LEU A 325 10.63 -39.82 75.83
CA LEU A 325 10.86 -38.40 76.28
C LEU A 325 10.97 -37.15 75.32
N PRO A 326 10.68 -35.92 75.81
CA PRO A 326 9.92 -34.87 75.08
C PRO A 326 10.66 -33.54 74.80
N MET A 327 10.08 -32.62 74.01
CA MET A 327 10.19 -31.13 74.06
C MET A 327 9.41 -30.46 72.88
N PRO A 328 9.11 -29.14 72.91
CA PRO A 328 7.99 -28.48 73.56
C PRO A 328 6.86 -28.03 72.59
N ARG A 329 5.64 -27.92 73.12
CA ARG A 329 4.43 -27.44 72.44
C ARG A 329 4.56 -25.96 72.05
N ARG A 330 4.25 -25.62 70.80
CA ARG A 330 3.83 -24.26 70.39
C ARG A 330 2.32 -24.25 70.10
N PRO A 331 1.60 -23.16 70.40
CA PRO A 331 0.14 -23.15 70.34
C PRO A 331 -0.35 -23.17 68.88
N MET A 332 -1.30 -24.05 68.56
CA MET A 332 -2.16 -23.91 67.39
C MET A 332 -3.03 -22.67 67.58
N THR A 333 -2.64 -21.55 66.98
CA THR A 333 -3.61 -20.50 66.66
C THR A 333 -4.42 -20.98 65.46
N SER A 334 -5.68 -21.33 65.72
CA SER A 334 -6.72 -21.51 64.72
C SER A 334 -6.94 -20.20 63.96
N HIS A 335 -6.15 -19.98 62.91
CA HIS A 335 -6.58 -19.14 61.82
C HIS A 335 -7.37 -20.02 60.87
N ARG A 336 -8.67 -20.08 61.14
CA ARG A 336 -9.72 -20.46 60.21
C ARG A 336 -9.42 -19.79 58.87
N ALA A 337 -8.77 -20.51 57.97
CA ALA A 337 -8.68 -20.11 56.56
C ALA A 337 -10.13 -20.00 56.11
N LYS A 338 -10.59 -18.76 55.93
CA LYS A 338 -11.86 -18.50 55.25
C LYS A 338 -11.73 -19.20 53.91
N SER A 339 -12.56 -20.21 53.70
CA SER A 339 -12.95 -20.68 52.39
C SER A 339 -13.25 -19.44 51.55
N THR A 340 -12.30 -19.05 50.70
CA THR A 340 -12.60 -18.21 49.55
C THR A 340 -13.37 -19.10 48.61
N ASN A 341 -14.70 -18.97 48.67
CA ASN A 341 -15.62 -19.53 47.69
C ASN A 341 -15.16 -19.06 46.30
N CYS A 342 -14.52 -19.94 45.54
CA CYS A 342 -14.19 -19.72 44.13
C CYS A 342 -15.41 -19.92 43.21
N THR A 343 -16.61 -19.53 43.65
CA THR A 343 -17.86 -19.79 42.91
C THR A 343 -18.45 -18.57 42.20
N ASP A 344 -17.87 -17.37 42.35
CA ASP A 344 -18.51 -16.14 41.83
C ASP A 344 -17.87 -15.52 40.57
N ARG A 345 -16.84 -16.13 39.95
CA ARG A 345 -16.22 -15.58 38.72
C ARG A 345 -15.67 -16.60 37.73
N CYS A 346 -16.29 -17.77 37.61
CA CYS A 346 -16.02 -18.63 36.46
C CYS A 346 -16.93 -18.16 35.32
N ILE A 347 -16.36 -17.56 34.27
CA ILE A 347 -17.07 -17.37 33.00
C ILE A 347 -17.50 -18.78 32.55
N ASP A 348 -18.79 -18.97 32.22
CA ASP A 348 -19.29 -20.24 31.70
C ASP A 348 -18.42 -20.73 30.54
N GLU A 349 -18.12 -22.03 30.46
CA GLU A 349 -17.25 -22.59 29.41
C GLU A 349 -17.69 -22.19 27.99
N GLU A 350 -19.02 -22.11 27.77
CA GLU A 350 -19.61 -21.64 26.50
C GLU A 350 -19.31 -20.15 26.21
N GLU A 351 -19.32 -19.30 27.24
CA GLU A 351 -19.01 -17.87 27.08
C GLU A 351 -17.50 -17.67 26.86
N GLN A 352 -16.64 -18.48 27.49
CA GLN A 352 -15.20 -18.48 27.21
C GLN A 352 -14.91 -18.90 25.77
N GLU A 353 -15.58 -19.93 25.26
CA GLU A 353 -15.45 -20.39 23.87
C GLU A 353 -15.88 -19.30 22.88
N TYR A 354 -17.04 -18.69 23.10
CA TYR A 354 -17.54 -17.57 22.29
C TYR A 354 -16.56 -16.40 22.25
N LEU A 355 -16.08 -15.96 23.42
CA LEU A 355 -15.13 -14.84 23.51
C LEU A 355 -13.80 -15.16 22.82
N THR A 356 -13.31 -16.39 22.99
CA THR A 356 -12.08 -16.85 22.35
C THR A 356 -12.23 -16.85 20.83
N LYS A 357 -13.29 -17.44 20.29
CA LYS A 357 -13.52 -17.49 18.84
C LYS A 357 -13.73 -16.09 18.27
N LYS A 358 -14.54 -15.25 18.92
CA LYS A 358 -14.77 -13.85 18.55
C LYS A 358 -13.46 -13.05 18.48
N SER A 359 -12.54 -13.26 19.42
CA SER A 359 -11.26 -12.55 19.44
C SER A 359 -10.31 -12.90 18.29
N ARG A 360 -10.58 -13.98 17.56
CA ARG A 360 -9.71 -14.48 16.48
C ARG A 360 -10.28 -14.26 15.08
N ILE A 361 -11.58 -14.07 14.95
CA ILE A 361 -12.24 -13.93 13.65
C ILE A 361 -12.57 -12.47 13.36
N ALA A 362 -12.50 -12.09 12.09
CA ALA A 362 -12.93 -10.79 11.61
C ALA A 362 -13.68 -10.96 10.29
N LYS A 363 -14.68 -10.11 10.05
CA LYS A 363 -15.44 -10.13 8.80
C LYS A 363 -15.22 -8.82 8.04
N LEU A 364 -14.92 -8.93 6.76
CA LEU A 364 -14.66 -7.79 5.88
C LEU A 364 -15.63 -7.83 4.70
N LYS A 365 -16.27 -6.69 4.42
CA LYS A 365 -17.07 -6.48 3.21
C LYS A 365 -16.56 -5.27 2.47
N VAL A 366 -16.23 -5.42 1.18
CA VAL A 366 -15.80 -4.33 0.30
C VAL A 366 -16.72 -4.26 -0.89
N PHE A 367 -17.39 -3.13 -1.11
CA PHE A 367 -18.42 -3.00 -2.14
C PHE A 367 -18.52 -1.58 -2.70
N TYR A 368 -19.03 -1.44 -3.93
CA TYR A 368 -19.28 -0.12 -4.51
C TYR A 368 -20.51 0.53 -3.86
N GLN A 369 -20.36 1.79 -3.42
CA GLN A 369 -21.47 2.57 -2.88
C GLN A 369 -22.47 2.97 -3.99
N THR A 370 -21.95 3.31 -5.17
CA THR A 370 -22.71 3.75 -6.34
C THR A 370 -22.08 3.19 -7.61
N LEU A 371 -22.89 2.96 -8.67
CA LEU A 371 -22.37 2.62 -10.00
C LEU A 371 -21.82 3.84 -10.76
N GLU A 372 -22.12 5.04 -10.29
CA GLU A 372 -21.62 6.27 -10.90
C GLU A 372 -20.10 6.35 -10.73
N LYS A 373 -19.39 6.26 -11.86
CA LYS A 373 -17.95 6.47 -11.92
C LYS A 373 -17.68 7.94 -12.23
N SER A 374 -17.10 8.65 -11.27
CA SER A 374 -16.68 10.03 -11.51
C SER A 374 -15.40 10.04 -12.35
N PHE A 375 -15.37 10.88 -13.39
CA PHE A 375 -14.17 11.09 -14.20
C PHE A 375 -13.84 12.57 -14.32
N TYR A 376 -12.58 12.92 -14.06
CA TYR A 376 -12.03 14.24 -14.29
C TYR A 376 -11.12 14.15 -15.50
N LYS A 377 -11.56 14.70 -16.63
CA LYS A 377 -10.79 14.67 -17.87
C LYS A 377 -10.34 16.09 -18.22
N GLN A 378 -9.03 16.26 -18.35
CA GLN A 378 -8.46 17.47 -18.92
C GLN A 378 -8.65 17.43 -20.44
N GLU A 379 -9.25 18.48 -20.96
CA GLU A 379 -9.38 18.70 -22.40
C GLU A 379 -8.60 19.97 -22.77
N PRO A 380 -7.99 20.01 -23.96
CA PRO A 380 -7.29 21.20 -24.41
C PRO A 380 -8.27 22.35 -24.53
N MET A 381 -7.84 23.57 -24.16
CA MET A 381 -8.68 24.77 -24.25
C MET A 381 -9.10 25.10 -25.69
N PHE A 382 -8.26 24.75 -26.66
CA PHE A 382 -8.55 24.87 -28.08
C PHE A 382 -8.26 23.54 -28.76
N GLN A 383 -9.21 23.06 -29.55
CA GLN A 383 -8.93 22.01 -30.52
C GLN A 383 -8.13 22.58 -31.70
N GLU A 384 -7.39 21.73 -32.43
CA GLU A 384 -6.59 22.18 -33.57
C GLU A 384 -7.44 22.91 -34.62
N SER A 385 -8.66 22.44 -34.87
CA SER A 385 -9.62 23.08 -35.78
C SER A 385 -10.07 24.46 -35.31
N GLU A 386 -10.33 24.63 -34.01
CA GLU A 386 -10.74 25.91 -33.42
C GLU A 386 -9.60 26.92 -33.45
N LEU A 387 -8.35 26.47 -33.27
CA LEU A 387 -7.18 27.32 -33.39
C LEU A 387 -7.06 27.91 -34.80
N PHE A 388 -7.20 27.09 -35.84
CA PHE A 388 -7.17 27.57 -37.23
C PHE A 388 -8.37 28.47 -37.56
N SER A 389 -9.55 28.15 -37.03
CA SER A 389 -10.75 28.96 -37.21
C SER A 389 -10.61 30.34 -36.57
N GLN A 390 -10.10 30.43 -35.34
CA GLN A 390 -9.87 31.71 -34.67
C GLN A 390 -8.78 32.53 -35.34
N LEU A 391 -7.67 31.89 -35.71
CA LEU A 391 -6.58 32.54 -36.45
C LEU A 391 -7.10 33.10 -37.78
N GLY A 392 -7.83 32.28 -38.55
CA GLY A 392 -8.44 32.69 -39.81
C GLY A 392 -9.48 33.80 -39.63
N GLY A 393 -10.28 33.75 -38.57
CA GLY A 393 -11.26 34.78 -38.23
C GLY A 393 -10.60 36.12 -37.91
N GLN A 394 -9.54 36.12 -37.09
CA GLN A 394 -8.80 37.34 -36.77
C GLN A 394 -8.06 37.88 -38.00
N MET A 395 -7.40 37.03 -38.79
CA MET A 395 -6.72 37.45 -40.01
C MET A 395 -7.69 38.01 -41.05
N GLY A 396 -8.85 37.37 -41.21
CA GLY A 396 -9.91 37.83 -42.10
C GLY A 396 -10.52 39.16 -41.64
N LEU A 397 -10.72 39.35 -40.33
CA LEU A 397 -11.30 40.58 -39.77
C LEU A 397 -10.33 41.77 -39.84
N TRP A 398 -9.09 41.59 -39.42
CA TRP A 398 -8.14 42.70 -39.27
C TRP A 398 -7.38 43.02 -40.57
N LEU A 399 -7.07 42.00 -41.38
CA LEU A 399 -6.26 42.17 -42.59
C LEU A 399 -7.06 41.96 -43.88
N GLY A 400 -8.29 41.41 -43.81
CA GLY A 400 -9.04 41.03 -45.00
C GLY A 400 -8.39 39.90 -45.81
N ILE A 401 -7.38 39.23 -45.24
CA ILE A 401 -6.60 38.20 -45.94
C ILE A 401 -7.33 36.88 -45.79
N SER A 402 -7.72 36.30 -46.92
CA SER A 402 -8.22 34.93 -47.00
C SER A 402 -7.06 33.95 -47.21
N LEU A 403 -7.30 32.66 -46.97
CA LEU A 403 -6.32 31.61 -47.27
C LEU A 403 -5.89 31.65 -48.74
N VAL A 404 -6.82 31.98 -49.65
CA VAL A 404 -6.55 32.11 -51.10
C VAL A 404 -5.61 33.29 -51.36
N ALA A 405 -5.86 34.45 -50.75
CA ALA A 405 -4.98 35.61 -50.88
C ALA A 405 -3.54 35.32 -50.37
N LEU A 406 -3.42 34.50 -49.32
CA LEU A 406 -2.11 34.06 -48.81
C LEU A 406 -1.36 33.18 -49.81
N PHE A 407 -2.05 32.25 -50.48
CA PHE A 407 -1.45 31.44 -51.56
C PHE A 407 -1.03 32.29 -52.76
N GLU A 408 -1.85 33.25 -53.18
CA GLU A 408 -1.49 34.19 -54.27
C GLU A 408 -0.26 35.04 -53.92
N CYS A 409 -0.13 35.49 -52.66
CA CYS A 409 1.07 36.19 -52.20
C CYS A 409 2.32 35.30 -52.28
N ILE A 410 2.23 34.04 -51.84
CA ILE A 410 3.35 33.09 -51.88
C ILE A 410 3.78 32.81 -53.32
N GLU A 411 2.84 32.58 -54.23
CA GLU A 411 3.12 32.35 -55.66
C GLU A 411 3.84 33.55 -56.28
N ASN A 412 3.32 34.76 -56.05
CA ASN A 412 3.93 35.98 -56.55
C ASN A 412 5.34 36.21 -55.97
N ILE A 413 5.53 35.98 -54.66
CA ILE A 413 6.86 36.07 -54.02
C ILE A 413 7.83 35.03 -54.62
N SER A 414 7.37 33.80 -54.86
CA SER A 414 8.15 32.75 -55.51
C SER A 414 8.58 33.14 -56.93
N HIS A 415 7.67 33.71 -57.73
CA HIS A 415 8.00 34.22 -59.06
C HIS A 415 9.02 35.36 -59.02
N ILE A 416 8.86 36.31 -58.08
CA ILE A 416 9.80 37.42 -57.90
C ILE A 416 11.17 36.90 -57.46
N LEU A 417 11.23 35.96 -56.52
CA LEU A 417 12.48 35.31 -56.08
C LEU A 417 13.15 34.58 -57.24
N HIS A 418 12.41 33.79 -58.00
CA HIS A 418 12.92 33.09 -59.17
C HIS A 418 13.46 34.08 -60.23
N TYR A 419 12.75 35.19 -60.48
CA TYR A 419 13.21 36.27 -61.36
C TYR A 419 14.49 36.93 -60.83
N CYS A 420 14.56 37.25 -59.53
CA CYS A 420 15.73 37.84 -58.88
C CYS A 420 16.96 36.92 -58.92
N ILE A 421 16.78 35.61 -58.68
CA ILE A 421 17.84 34.60 -58.77
C ILE A 421 18.34 34.51 -60.22
N LYS A 422 17.43 34.44 -61.20
CA LYS A 422 17.78 34.40 -62.63
C LYS A 422 18.51 35.69 -63.08
N ARG A 423 18.09 36.85 -62.60
CA ARG A 423 18.74 38.15 -62.87
C ARG A 423 20.13 38.24 -62.23
N SER A 424 20.32 37.67 -61.04
CA SER A 424 21.61 37.60 -60.34
C SER A 424 22.59 36.65 -61.05
N GLY A 425 22.09 35.52 -61.55
CA GLY A 425 22.86 34.59 -62.40
C GLY A 425 23.25 35.19 -63.76
N LEU A 426 22.39 36.02 -64.36
CA LEU A 426 22.68 36.75 -65.60
C LEU A 426 23.71 37.88 -65.40
N LYS A 427 23.72 38.57 -64.25
CA LYS A 427 24.79 39.52 -63.91
C LYS A 427 26.15 38.83 -63.76
N LYS A 428 26.20 37.63 -63.15
CA LYS A 428 27.43 36.83 -63.04
C LYS A 428 27.99 36.41 -64.42
N LYS A 429 27.11 36.01 -65.36
CA LYS A 429 27.49 35.74 -66.76
C LYS A 429 27.91 36.99 -67.55
N ARG A 430 27.29 38.15 -67.33
CA ARG A 430 27.69 39.41 -67.99
C ARG A 430 29.08 39.88 -67.53
N VAL A 431 29.39 39.84 -66.24
CA VAL A 431 30.72 40.24 -65.72
C VAL A 431 31.83 39.33 -66.24
N GLN A 432 31.56 38.03 -66.41
CA GLN A 432 32.52 37.09 -66.98
C GLN A 432 32.77 37.32 -68.49
N ASN A 433 31.75 37.75 -69.24
CA ASN A 433 31.89 38.08 -70.67
C ASN A 433 32.61 39.42 -70.94
N TYR A 434 32.65 40.36 -69.98
CA TYR A 434 33.45 41.59 -70.13
C TYR A 434 34.95 41.38 -69.81
N CYS A 435 35.34 40.28 -69.15
CA CYS A 435 36.74 39.98 -68.85
C CYS A 435 37.45 39.15 -69.94
N LEU A 436 36.75 38.82 -71.04
CA LEU A 436 37.28 38.08 -72.18
C LEU A 436 37.24 38.97 -73.44
N GLN A 437 38.03 40.05 -73.46
CA GLN A 437 38.48 40.63 -74.73
C GLN A 437 39.96 40.27 -74.95
N PRO A 438 40.32 39.60 -76.05
CA PRO A 438 41.72 39.29 -76.35
C PRO A 438 42.48 40.57 -76.70
N LYS A 439 43.58 40.81 -75.98
CA LYS A 439 44.56 41.87 -76.31
C LYS A 439 45.07 41.67 -77.75
N ARG A 440 44.93 42.71 -78.59
CA ARG A 440 45.63 42.82 -79.88
C ARG A 440 47.14 42.69 -79.65
N SER A 441 47.74 41.65 -80.23
CA SER A 441 49.19 41.48 -80.35
C SER A 441 49.69 42.36 -81.51
N VAL A 442 50.33 43.47 -81.18
CA VAL A 442 51.25 44.15 -82.10
C VAL A 442 52.53 43.32 -82.13
N ARG A 443 52.96 42.89 -83.32
CA ARG A 443 54.33 42.40 -83.53
C ARG A 443 54.87 43.00 -84.82
N VAL A 444 56.11 43.47 -84.66
CA VAL A 444 56.98 44.29 -85.50
C VAL A 444 57.15 43.77 -86.91
#